data_AF-A0A964WRY4-F1
#
_entry.id   AF-A0A964WRY4-F1
#
_cell.length_a   1.000
_cell.length_b   1.000
_cell.length_c   1.000
_cell.angle_alpha   90.00
_cell.angle_beta   90.00
_cell.angle_gamma   90.00
#
_symmetry.space_group_name_H-M   'P 1'
#
loop_
_entity.id
_entity.type
_entity.pdbx_description
1 polymer ?
#
loop_
_entity_poly.entity_id
_entity_poly.type
_entity_poly.pdbx_seq_one_letter_code
_entity_poly.pdbx_strand_id
1 'polypeptide(L)'
;MVREIGCLGPSLTEYSSLYLWREKDAFRRFLSDGGFDVVTRSFGRSSIRTYVALEARRGAGTAPKFLSTRESEIPVDADLTAALAAEGVWCREAASDRGTVAATVGMDTRSWRMVRLLIRPDNKQGEVGLPVAVRHERLWSRLARFGIAMRTSACSAT
;
A
#
# COMPACT_ATOMS: atom_id res chain seq x y z
N MET A 1 11.37 2.31 -27.15
CA MET A 1 11.87 2.83 -25.85
C MET A 1 11.99 1.65 -24.91
N VAL A 2 13.16 1.03 -24.88
CA VAL A 2 13.48 -0.11 -24.01
C VAL A 2 13.80 0.48 -22.64
N ARG A 3 13.06 0.09 -21.59
CA ARG A 3 13.43 0.41 -20.21
C ARG A 3 14.10 -0.80 -19.60
N GLU A 4 15.34 -0.57 -19.20
CA GLU A 4 16.24 -1.46 -18.50
C GLU A 4 15.55 -2.04 -17.25
N ILE A 5 15.39 -3.36 -17.23
CA ILE A 5 14.85 -4.12 -16.11
C ILE A 5 16.05 -4.50 -15.26
N GLY A 6 16.27 -3.78 -14.17
CA GLY A 6 17.30 -4.11 -13.20
C GLY A 6 16.94 -5.40 -12.45
N CYS A 7 17.44 -6.53 -12.94
CA CYS A 7 17.52 -7.77 -12.17
C CYS A 7 18.65 -7.64 -11.13
N LEU A 8 18.29 -7.37 -9.88
CA LEU A 8 19.22 -7.52 -8.75
C LEU A 8 19.11 -8.95 -8.21
N GLY A 9 19.89 -9.88 -8.79
CA GLY A 9 20.23 -11.17 -8.19
C GLY A 9 19.06 -12.14 -7.88
N PRO A 10 19.35 -13.34 -7.35
CA PRO A 10 18.40 -14.46 -7.25
C PRO A 10 17.30 -14.31 -6.18
N SER A 11 17.03 -13.10 -5.70
CA SER A 11 15.92 -12.83 -4.80
C SER A 11 14.70 -12.38 -5.60
N LEU A 12 13.65 -13.21 -5.62
CA LEU A 12 12.28 -12.91 -6.08
C LEU A 12 11.98 -11.42 -6.09
N THR A 13 12.08 -10.76 -7.24
CA THR A 13 11.75 -9.35 -7.36
C THR A 13 10.24 -9.24 -7.42
N GLU A 14 9.60 -9.13 -6.25
CA GLU A 14 8.16 -8.99 -6.15
C GLU A 14 7.77 -7.56 -6.55
N TYR A 15 7.20 -7.42 -7.76
CA TYR A 15 6.73 -6.11 -8.22
C TYR A 15 5.39 -5.81 -7.58
N SER A 16 5.40 -4.89 -6.62
CA SER A 16 4.20 -4.48 -5.90
C SER A 16 3.77 -3.06 -6.28
N SER A 17 2.55 -2.94 -6.80
CA SER A 17 1.92 -1.64 -7.06
C SER A 17 0.94 -1.33 -5.95
N LEU A 18 1.05 -0.12 -5.41
CA LEU A 18 0.18 0.42 -4.37
C LEU A 18 -0.68 1.54 -4.93
N TYR A 19 -1.99 1.38 -4.85
CA TYR A 19 -2.97 2.40 -5.21
C TYR A 19 -3.72 2.83 -3.96
N LEU A 20 -3.75 4.12 -3.71
CA LEU A 20 -4.55 4.74 -2.66
C LEU A 20 -5.60 5.62 -3.33
N TRP A 21 -6.86 5.46 -2.93
CA TRP A 21 -7.93 6.30 -3.46
C TRP A 21 -8.52 7.20 -2.37
N ARG A 22 -9.18 8.26 -2.82
CA ARG A 22 -9.91 9.18 -1.93
C ARG A 22 -11.41 9.12 -2.16
N GLU A 23 -11.83 8.77 -3.37
CA GLU A 23 -13.23 8.73 -3.76
C GLU A 23 -13.67 7.29 -3.86
N LYS A 24 -14.85 6.99 -3.29
CA LYS A 24 -15.49 5.67 -3.37
C LYS A 24 -15.56 5.13 -4.81
N ASP A 25 -15.78 6.02 -5.78
CA ASP A 25 -15.97 5.65 -7.19
C ASP A 25 -14.64 5.58 -7.96
N ALA A 26 -13.53 6.03 -7.38
CA ALA A 26 -12.23 6.02 -8.05
C ALA A 26 -11.73 4.59 -8.30
N PHE A 27 -11.99 3.65 -7.39
CA PHE A 27 -11.64 2.24 -7.63
C PHE A 27 -12.46 1.66 -8.78
N ARG A 28 -13.77 1.93 -8.80
CA ARG A 28 -14.65 1.51 -9.90
C ARG A 28 -14.15 2.06 -11.24
N ARG A 29 -13.89 3.36 -11.32
CA ARG A 29 -13.36 4.03 -12.52
C ARG A 29 -12.01 3.46 -12.94
N PHE A 30 -11.12 3.18 -11.98
CA PHE A 30 -9.83 2.56 -12.26
C PHE A 30 -9.98 1.20 -12.95
N LEU A 31 -10.96 0.40 -12.53
CA LEU A 31 -11.26 -0.89 -13.16
C LEU A 31 -12.01 -0.76 -14.49
N SER A 32 -12.91 0.22 -14.64
CA SER A 32 -13.80 0.34 -15.80
C SER A 32 -13.29 1.20 -16.95
N ASP A 33 -12.50 2.24 -16.65
CA ASP A 33 -12.15 3.30 -17.62
C ASP A 33 -10.81 3.02 -18.31
N GLY A 34 -10.42 1.74 -18.38
CA GLY A 34 -9.18 1.28 -19.01
C GLY A 34 -7.90 1.54 -18.20
N GLY A 35 -8.00 2.15 -17.01
CA GLY A 35 -6.85 2.40 -16.12
C GLY A 35 -6.11 1.12 -15.70
N PHE A 36 -6.83 0.00 -15.66
CA PHE A 36 -6.28 -1.33 -15.36
C PHE A 36 -6.03 -2.20 -16.60
N ASP A 37 -6.36 -1.73 -17.80
CA ASP A 37 -6.21 -2.52 -19.03
C ASP A 37 -4.74 -2.80 -19.35
N VAL A 38 -3.87 -1.82 -19.12
CA VAL A 38 -2.41 -1.99 -19.30
C VAL A 38 -1.89 -3.13 -18.42
N VAL A 39 -2.38 -3.21 -17.18
CA VAL A 39 -1.98 -4.25 -16.23
C VAL A 39 -2.58 -5.60 -16.64
N THR A 40 -3.87 -5.60 -17.01
CA THR A 40 -4.58 -6.83 -17.39
C THR A 40 -4.04 -7.43 -18.69
N ARG A 41 -3.58 -6.61 -19.64
CA ARG A 41 -2.94 -7.09 -20.88
C ARG A 41 -1.57 -7.69 -20.64
N SER A 42 -0.78 -7.11 -19.73
CA SER A 42 0.58 -7.57 -19.46
C SER A 42 0.64 -8.76 -18.50
N PHE A 43 -0.31 -8.87 -17.56
CA PHE A 43 -0.24 -9.84 -16.45
C PHE A 43 -1.51 -10.68 -16.27
N GLY A 44 -2.50 -10.53 -17.16
CA GLY A 44 -3.82 -11.13 -17.00
C GLY A 44 -4.61 -10.55 -15.82
N ARG A 45 -5.66 -11.26 -15.40
CA ARG A 45 -6.50 -10.87 -14.25
C ARG A 45 -5.89 -11.35 -12.94
N SER A 46 -4.72 -10.84 -12.58
CA SER A 46 -4.04 -11.22 -11.33
C SER A 46 -4.81 -10.73 -10.11
N SER A 47 -4.63 -11.42 -8.98
CA SER A 47 -5.28 -11.10 -7.71
C SER A 47 -4.96 -9.67 -7.24
N ILE A 48 -5.98 -8.94 -6.85
CA ILE A 48 -5.87 -7.63 -6.20
C ILE A 48 -6.22 -7.84 -4.73
N ARG A 49 -5.32 -7.47 -3.81
CA ARG A 49 -5.67 -7.34 -2.41
C ARG A 49 -6.24 -5.95 -2.19
N THR A 50 -7.42 -5.86 -1.60
CA THR A 50 -8.08 -4.58 -1.31
C THR A 50 -8.38 -4.49 0.17
N TYR A 51 -7.96 -3.40 0.77
CA TYR A 51 -8.19 -3.09 2.18
C TYR A 51 -9.12 -1.89 2.30
N VAL A 52 -9.98 -1.92 3.31
CA VAL A 52 -10.74 -0.75 3.75
C VAL A 52 -9.76 0.21 4.42
N ALA A 53 -9.46 1.34 3.78
CA ALA A 53 -8.58 2.34 4.37
C ALA A 53 -9.25 2.97 5.60
N LEU A 54 -8.58 2.89 6.75
CA LEU A 54 -9.05 3.49 8.00
C LEU A 54 -8.48 4.89 8.17
N GLU A 55 -7.17 5.06 7.91
CA GLU A 55 -6.48 6.33 8.00
C GLU A 55 -5.31 6.37 7.01
N ALA A 56 -5.09 7.53 6.40
CA ALA A 56 -3.98 7.78 5.50
C ALA A 56 -3.43 9.19 5.72
N ARG A 57 -2.12 9.29 5.91
CA ARG A 57 -1.42 10.54 6.22
C ARG A 57 -0.16 10.69 5.39
N ARG A 58 0.06 11.92 4.93
CA ARG A 58 1.32 12.34 4.32
C ARG A 58 2.27 12.81 5.41
N GLY A 59 3.50 12.31 5.39
CA GLY A 59 4.57 12.82 6.24
C GLY A 59 5.40 13.88 5.52
N ALA A 60 6.45 14.36 6.19
CA ALA A 60 7.34 15.40 5.67
C ALA A 60 8.43 14.87 4.71
N GLY A 61 8.58 13.56 4.60
CA GLY A 61 9.56 12.90 3.75
C GLY A 61 9.30 13.11 2.26
N THR A 62 10.37 12.97 1.48
CA THR A 62 10.35 13.01 0.02
C THR A 62 10.98 11.71 -0.54
N ALA A 63 10.89 11.50 -1.85
CA ALA A 63 11.42 10.34 -2.55
C ALA A 63 10.87 8.99 -2.03
N PRO A 64 9.62 8.61 -2.35
CA PRO A 64 9.05 7.33 -1.94
C PRO A 64 9.75 6.16 -2.66
N LYS A 65 10.71 5.52 -1.99
CA LYS A 65 11.49 4.41 -2.58
C LYS A 65 11.11 3.05 -2.00
N PHE A 66 10.82 3.00 -0.71
CA PHE A 66 10.56 1.76 0.02
C PHE A 66 9.16 1.78 0.63
N LEU A 67 8.48 0.64 0.55
CA LEU A 67 7.23 0.35 1.24
C LEU A 67 7.47 -0.77 2.25
N SER A 68 7.22 -0.49 3.51
CA SER A 68 7.09 -1.49 4.56
C SER A 68 5.62 -1.85 4.74
N THR A 69 5.33 -3.15 4.81
CA THR A 69 3.99 -3.70 5.03
C THR A 69 4.01 -4.58 6.27
N ARG A 70 3.12 -4.31 7.21
CA ARG A 70 2.93 -5.14 8.40
C ARG A 70 1.47 -5.50 8.55
N GLU A 71 1.21 -6.80 8.51
CA GLU A 71 -0.12 -7.36 8.76
C GLU A 71 -0.21 -7.88 10.19
N SER A 72 -1.34 -7.68 10.86
CA SER A 72 -1.62 -8.24 12.18
C SER A 72 -3.06 -8.70 12.29
N GLU A 73 -3.28 -9.86 12.88
CA GLU A 73 -4.62 -10.39 13.14
C GLU A 73 -5.30 -9.61 14.27
N ILE A 74 -6.62 -9.47 14.16
CA ILE A 74 -7.46 -8.93 15.24
C ILE A 74 -8.00 -10.15 16.01
N PRO A 75 -7.65 -10.32 17.29
CA PRO A 75 -8.21 -11.41 18.10
C PRO A 75 -9.74 -11.34 18.13
N VAL A 76 -10.39 -12.51 18.13
CA VAL A 76 -11.86 -12.60 18.09
C VAL A 76 -12.55 -11.95 19.30
N ASP A 77 -11.84 -11.91 20.42
CA ASP A 77 -12.25 -11.35 21.70
C ASP A 77 -11.77 -9.90 21.92
N ALA A 78 -11.05 -9.32 20.96
CA ALA A 78 -10.59 -7.95 21.06
C ALA A 78 -11.75 -6.95 20.93
N ASP A 79 -11.67 -5.85 21.69
CA ASP A 79 -12.49 -4.68 21.42
C ASP A 79 -12.07 -4.06 20.08
N LEU A 80 -12.91 -4.27 19.06
CA LEU A 80 -12.67 -3.79 17.71
C LEU A 80 -12.55 -2.27 17.64
N THR A 81 -13.34 -1.53 18.44
CA THR A 81 -13.30 -0.06 18.43
C THR A 81 -11.97 0.44 18.97
N ALA A 82 -11.51 -0.14 20.08
CA ALA A 82 -10.22 0.18 20.66
C ALA A 82 -9.06 -0.19 19.71
N ALA A 83 -9.14 -1.37 19.07
CA ALA A 83 -8.14 -1.82 18.10
C ALA A 83 -8.03 -0.84 16.91
N LEU A 84 -9.16 -0.45 16.31
CA LEU A 84 -9.20 0.51 15.21
C LEU A 84 -8.65 1.89 15.62
N ALA A 85 -8.97 2.36 16.83
CA ALA A 85 -8.47 3.63 17.34
C ALA A 85 -6.95 3.61 17.52
N ALA A 86 -6.38 2.50 18.01
CA ALA A 86 -4.93 2.32 18.17
C ALA A 86 -4.19 2.37 16.83
N GLU A 87 -4.75 1.77 15.76
CA GLU A 87 -4.19 1.85 14.41
C GLU A 87 -4.15 3.30 13.89
N GLY A 88 -5.18 4.09 14.19
CA GLY A 88 -5.19 5.51 13.83
C GLY A 88 -4.15 6.33 14.58
N VAL A 89 -3.91 6.03 15.86
CA VAL A 89 -2.82 6.63 16.66
C VAL A 89 -1.47 6.28 16.03
N TRP A 90 -1.22 5.00 15.76
CA TRP A 90 0.00 4.56 15.09
C TRP A 90 0.21 5.30 13.75
N CYS A 91 -0.82 5.43 12.94
CA CYS A 91 -0.73 6.11 11.63
C CYS A 91 -0.32 7.59 11.78
N ARG A 92 -0.80 8.28 12.82
CA ARG A 92 -0.41 9.66 13.14
C ARG A 92 1.05 9.78 13.55
N GLU A 93 1.49 8.90 14.44
CA GLU A 93 2.85 8.88 14.95
C GLU A 93 3.84 8.54 13.83
N ALA A 94 3.55 7.50 13.04
CA ALA A 94 4.37 7.07 11.92
C ALA A 94 4.53 8.17 10.86
N ALA A 95 3.44 8.90 10.55
CA ALA A 95 3.49 10.03 9.61
C ALA A 95 4.29 11.23 10.14
N SER A 96 4.43 11.36 11.47
CA SER A 96 5.18 12.44 12.11
C SER A 96 6.68 12.17 12.17
N ASP A 97 7.12 10.92 11.96
CA ASP A 97 8.54 10.56 11.91
C ASP A 97 9.26 11.21 10.72
N ARG A 98 10.50 11.68 10.96
CA ARG A 98 11.32 12.37 9.97
C ARG A 98 11.67 11.43 8.82
N GLY A 99 11.30 11.81 7.61
CA GLY A 99 11.55 11.01 6.41
C GLY A 99 10.43 10.03 6.08
N THR A 100 9.37 9.94 6.88
CA THR A 100 8.15 9.28 6.41
C THR A 100 7.53 10.10 5.28
N VAL A 101 7.36 9.48 4.11
CA VAL A 101 6.67 10.09 2.96
C VAL A 101 5.16 9.96 3.15
N ALA A 102 4.70 8.78 3.54
CA ALA A 102 3.30 8.52 3.87
C ALA A 102 3.18 7.33 4.82
N ALA A 103 2.13 7.34 5.64
CA ALA A 103 1.69 6.20 6.44
C ALA A 103 0.19 5.98 6.21
N THR A 104 -0.24 4.73 6.16
CA THR A 104 -1.66 4.40 6.10
C THR A 104 -1.94 3.08 6.79
N VAL A 105 -3.14 2.98 7.35
CA VAL A 105 -3.70 1.77 7.93
C VAL A 105 -4.96 1.38 7.19
N GLY A 106 -5.08 0.09 6.90
CA GLY A 106 -6.27 -0.49 6.31
C GLY A 106 -6.68 -1.77 7.04
N MET A 107 -7.90 -2.21 6.78
CA MET A 107 -8.45 -3.45 7.32
C MET A 107 -8.85 -4.37 6.17
N ASP A 108 -8.42 -5.63 6.25
CA ASP A 108 -9.01 -6.72 5.48
C ASP A 108 -10.24 -7.23 6.24
N THR A 109 -11.43 -6.91 5.74
CA THR A 109 -12.70 -7.37 6.32
C THR A 109 -12.99 -8.85 6.07
N ARG A 110 -12.28 -9.49 5.13
CA ARG A 110 -12.43 -10.92 4.84
C ARG A 110 -11.63 -11.75 5.84
N SER A 111 -10.41 -11.34 6.16
CA SER A 111 -9.53 -12.08 7.08
C SER A 111 -9.44 -11.48 8.48
N TRP A 112 -10.12 -10.38 8.76
CA TRP A 112 -10.03 -9.62 10.02
C TRP A 112 -8.59 -9.28 10.41
N ARG A 113 -7.85 -8.72 9.44
CA ARG A 113 -6.46 -8.29 9.62
C ARG A 113 -6.33 -6.78 9.48
N MET A 114 -5.51 -6.18 10.32
CA MET A 114 -5.01 -4.84 10.11
C MET A 114 -3.78 -4.90 9.21
N VAL A 115 -3.64 -3.89 8.35
CA VAL A 115 -2.50 -3.71 7.47
C VAL A 115 -1.97 -2.30 7.64
N ARG A 116 -0.73 -2.22 8.11
CA ARG A 116 0.06 -1.00 8.24
C ARG A 116 0.99 -0.87 7.06
N LEU A 117 0.94 0.27 6.39
CA LEU A 117 1.81 0.61 5.28
C LEU A 117 2.60 1.87 5.60
N LEU A 118 3.91 1.81 5.40
CA LEU A 118 4.82 2.93 5.63
C LEU A 118 5.71 3.13 4.40
N ILE A 119 5.75 4.37 3.89
CA ILE A 119 6.54 4.73 2.72
C ILE A 119 7.68 5.65 3.15
N ARG A 120 8.93 5.29 2.81
CA ARG A 120 10.15 6.02 3.16
C ARG A 120 11.15 6.08 2.00
N PRO A 121 12.14 7.00 2.06
CA PRO A 121 13.25 7.04 1.11
C PRO A 121 14.29 5.94 1.35
N ASP A 122 14.32 5.35 2.54
CA ASP A 122 15.29 4.35 2.96
C ASP A 122 14.64 3.24 3.81
N ASN A 123 15.24 2.05 3.79
CA ASN A 123 14.80 0.92 4.61
C ASN A 123 15.47 0.96 5.99
N LYS A 124 14.94 1.78 6.92
CA LYS A 124 15.49 1.88 8.29
C LYS A 124 14.99 0.82 9.27
N GLN A 125 13.88 0.15 8.96
CA GLN A 125 13.33 -0.89 9.81
C GLN A 125 13.82 -2.22 9.26
N GLY A 126 14.32 -3.13 10.09
CA GLY A 126 14.67 -4.51 9.69
C GLY A 126 13.47 -5.35 9.23
N GLU A 127 12.41 -4.70 8.72
CA GLU A 127 11.29 -5.29 8.02
C GLU A 127 11.67 -5.49 6.54
N VAL A 128 11.10 -6.54 5.93
CA VAL A 128 11.25 -6.81 4.50
C VAL A 128 10.50 -5.73 3.72
N GLY A 129 11.19 -4.63 3.40
CA GLY A 129 10.65 -3.55 2.59
C GLY A 129 10.80 -3.85 1.10
N LEU A 130 9.75 -3.62 0.31
CA LEU A 130 9.79 -3.76 -1.13
C LEU A 130 10.04 -2.39 -1.81
N PRO A 131 10.84 -2.33 -2.88
CA PRO A 131 10.94 -1.12 -3.70
C PRO A 131 9.59 -0.87 -4.41
N VAL A 132 9.10 0.38 -4.37
CA VAL A 132 7.79 0.73 -4.94
C VAL A 132 7.84 1.91 -5.91
N ALA A 133 7.02 1.83 -6.96
CA ALA A 133 6.70 2.95 -7.83
C ALA A 133 5.37 3.59 -7.39
N VAL A 134 5.42 4.78 -6.79
CA VAL A 134 4.22 5.54 -6.41
C VAL A 134 3.80 6.43 -7.57
N ARG A 135 2.68 6.10 -8.24
CA ARG A 135 2.11 6.94 -9.31
C ARG A 135 1.16 7.96 -8.69
N HIS A 136 1.57 9.23 -8.69
CA HIS A 136 0.78 10.34 -8.16
C HIS A 136 -0.20 10.89 -9.20
N GLU A 137 -1.50 10.70 -8.98
CA GLU A 137 -2.53 11.46 -9.68
C GLU A 137 -3.47 12.06 -8.64
N ARG A 138 -3.19 13.32 -8.25
CA ARG A 138 -4.02 14.18 -7.38
C ARG A 138 -4.35 13.65 -5.97
N LEU A 139 -3.33 13.26 -5.20
CA LEU A 139 -3.50 12.56 -3.92
C LEU A 139 -3.60 13.42 -2.65
N TRP A 140 -3.24 14.70 -2.64
CA TRP A 140 -2.95 15.38 -1.37
C TRP A 140 -3.63 16.74 -1.19
N SER A 141 -4.90 16.70 -0.78
CA SER A 141 -5.55 17.79 -0.04
C SER A 141 -6.73 17.21 0.78
N ARG A 142 -6.48 17.07 2.09
CA ARG A 142 -7.36 16.62 3.19
C ARG A 142 -7.88 15.16 3.17
N LEU A 143 -7.45 14.43 4.21
CA LEU A 143 -7.94 13.16 4.78
C LEU A 143 -8.54 12.15 3.78
N ALA A 144 -7.70 11.24 3.26
CA ALA A 144 -8.17 10.10 2.47
C ALA A 144 -8.87 9.07 3.37
N ARG A 145 -10.07 8.64 2.97
CA ARG A 145 -10.91 7.67 3.70
C ARG A 145 -11.27 6.42 2.88
N PHE A 146 -10.69 6.17 1.70
CA PHE A 146 -11.26 5.11 0.85
C PHE A 146 -10.24 4.32 0.01
N GLY A 147 -9.97 3.09 0.47
CA GLY A 147 -9.43 1.99 -0.32
C GLY A 147 -7.92 2.02 -0.54
N ILE A 148 -7.27 0.92 -0.14
CA ILE A 148 -5.90 0.60 -0.51
C ILE A 148 -5.96 -0.65 -1.37
N ALA A 149 -5.39 -0.62 -2.58
CA ALA A 149 -5.12 -1.84 -3.32
C ALA A 149 -3.63 -2.08 -3.46
N MET A 150 -3.23 -3.26 -3.03
CA MET A 150 -1.88 -3.77 -3.21
C MET A 150 -1.96 -4.98 -4.12
N ARG A 151 -1.18 -4.95 -5.18
CA ARG A 151 -0.86 -6.14 -5.96
C ARG A 151 0.50 -6.62 -5.49
N THR A 152 0.60 -7.87 -5.05
CA THR A 152 1.86 -8.57 -4.83
C THR A 152 2.02 -9.57 -5.97
N SER A 153 2.96 -9.33 -6.88
CA SER A 153 3.23 -10.25 -7.99
C SER A 153 4.51 -11.01 -7.69
N ALA A 154 4.39 -12.17 -7.04
CA ALA A 154 5.51 -13.08 -6.90
C ALA A 154 5.86 -13.62 -8.31
N CYS A 155 7.03 -13.23 -8.82
CA CYS A 155 7.56 -13.85 -10.03
C CYS A 155 8.11 -15.22 -9.61
N SER A 156 7.32 -16.29 -9.74
CA SER A 156 7.78 -17.65 -9.43
C SER A 156 9.03 -17.96 -10.25
N ALA A 157 10.16 -18.15 -9.58
CA ALA A 157 11.31 -18.83 -10.18
C ALA A 157 10.85 -20.25 -10.53
N THR A 158 11.06 -20.62 -11.79
CA THR A 158 10.73 -21.93 -12.34
C THR A 158 11.66 -23.00 -11.78
#